data_AF-A0A7S3N926-F1
#
_entry.id   AF-A0A7S3N926-F1
#
_cell.length_a   1.000
_cell.length_b   1.000
_cell.length_c   1.000
_cell.angle_alpha   90.00
_cell.angle_beta   90.00
_cell.angle_gamma   90.00
#
_symmetry.space_group_name_H-M   'P 1'
#
loop_
_entity.id
_entity.type
_entity.pdbx_description
1 polymer ?
#
loop_
_entity_poly.entity_id
_entity_poly.type
_entity_poly.pdbx_seq_one_letter_code
_entity_poly.pdbx_strand_id
1 'polypeptide(L)'
;MLESEHDTADFHEVFSDHDKHNMKIYRKDSNSDEQPVFRLTMEVEGVAPFQIASLFSDENIKEEPDWCENCISCECIFEDKHCNIYRTLIDCEFLSNREFIDRKYWKHDPLTDSYYVMFVSADDHPDVMRDYPENDNVVRGKNYQSSYILRPLDDGRTGTKFLLINQSEFGGSVPNWIVKRFTTKPLSKFMMEIINRAKLV
;
A
#
# COMPACT_ATOMS: atom_id res chain seq x y z
N MET A 1 3.39 6.14 19.51
CA MET A 1 2.07 5.85 20.09
C MET A 1 1.19 5.29 18.97
N LEU A 2 1.46 4.06 18.54
CA LEU A 2 0.71 3.32 17.52
C LEU A 2 0.74 1.88 18.00
N GLU A 3 -0.43 1.27 18.14
CA GLU A 3 -0.75 0.04 18.89
C GLU A 3 -1.00 0.25 20.40
N SER A 4 -2.17 0.79 20.73
CA SER A 4 -2.96 0.07 21.73
C SER A 4 -3.59 -1.12 21.02
N GLU A 5 -3.55 -2.30 21.63
CA GLU A 5 -4.22 -3.53 21.18
C GLU A 5 -5.76 -3.42 21.17
N HIS A 6 -6.30 -2.19 21.14
CA HIS A 6 -7.68 -1.87 21.49
C HIS A 6 -8.63 -1.62 20.31
N ASP A 7 -8.21 -1.81 19.06
CA ASP A 7 -9.13 -1.63 17.92
C ASP A 7 -9.14 -2.82 16.94
N THR A 8 -9.16 -4.03 17.49
CA THR A 8 -9.44 -5.25 16.72
C THR A 8 -10.94 -5.57 16.63
N ALA A 9 -11.78 -4.93 17.46
CA ALA A 9 -13.18 -5.27 17.62
C ALA A 9 -14.03 -5.11 16.34
N ASP A 10 -13.58 -4.28 15.40
CA ASP A 10 -14.34 -3.97 14.18
C ASP A 10 -13.80 -4.64 12.90
N PHE A 11 -12.68 -5.35 12.98
CA PHE A 11 -12.09 -6.04 11.83
C PHE A 11 -12.52 -7.51 11.82
N HIS A 12 -13.16 -7.95 10.74
CA HIS A 12 -13.44 -9.37 10.50
C HIS A 12 -12.47 -9.95 9.46
N GLU A 13 -12.02 -11.19 9.67
CA GLU A 13 -11.15 -11.88 8.73
C GLU A 13 -11.94 -12.21 7.44
N VAL A 14 -11.38 -11.84 6.28
CA VAL A 14 -11.97 -12.11 4.96
C VAL A 14 -11.13 -13.07 4.12
N PHE A 15 -9.89 -13.32 4.54
CA PHE A 15 -8.98 -14.27 3.90
C PHE A 15 -7.86 -14.67 4.87
N SER A 16 -7.50 -15.95 4.85
CA SER A 16 -6.31 -16.49 5.51
C SER A 16 -5.63 -17.51 4.61
N ASP A 17 -4.30 -17.46 4.60
CA ASP A 17 -3.43 -18.40 3.88
C ASP A 17 -2.20 -18.68 4.75
N HIS A 18 -2.26 -19.80 5.48
CA HIS A 18 -1.20 -20.21 6.39
C HIS A 18 0.07 -20.64 5.66
N ASP A 19 -0.06 -21.18 4.44
CA ASP A 19 1.07 -21.66 3.65
C ASP A 19 1.86 -20.49 3.03
N LYS A 20 1.24 -19.31 2.88
CA LYS A 20 1.88 -18.09 2.41
C LYS A 20 2.22 -17.14 3.55
N HIS A 21 3.25 -17.47 4.33
CA HIS A 21 3.80 -16.56 5.34
C HIS A 21 2.78 -16.14 6.42
N ASN A 22 1.88 -17.06 6.81
CA ASN A 22 0.81 -16.79 7.77
C ASN A 22 -0.02 -15.54 7.40
N MET A 23 -0.27 -15.31 6.11
CA MET A 23 -0.99 -14.14 5.62
C MET A 23 -2.44 -14.16 6.08
N LYS A 24 -2.90 -13.04 6.64
CA LYS A 24 -4.30 -12.81 7.00
C LYS A 24 -4.73 -11.45 6.50
N ILE A 25 -5.92 -11.38 5.91
CA ILE A 25 -6.54 -10.14 5.47
C ILE A 25 -7.83 -9.97 6.25
N TYR A 26 -7.96 -8.82 6.86
CA TYR A 26 -9.14 -8.37 7.58
C TYR A 26 -9.76 -7.20 6.84
N ARG A 27 -11.06 -7.05 7.04
CA ARG A 27 -11.86 -5.95 6.54
C ARG A 27 -12.63 -5.34 7.70
N LYS A 28 -12.62 -4.02 7.77
CA LYS A 28 -13.56 -3.24 8.58
C LYS A 28 -14.52 -2.57 7.62
N ASP A 29 -15.78 -2.94 7.72
CA ASP A 29 -16.84 -2.22 7.02
C ASP A 29 -17.01 -0.85 7.68
N SER A 30 -17.04 0.17 6.85
CA SER A 30 -17.38 1.53 7.21
C SER A 30 -18.89 1.68 7.43
N ASN A 31 -19.28 2.72 8.16
CA ASN A 31 -20.67 3.18 8.15
C ASN A 31 -21.05 3.64 6.74
N SER A 32 -22.36 3.77 6.46
CA SER A 32 -23.02 3.66 5.14
C SER A 32 -22.48 4.41 3.91
N ASP A 33 -21.43 5.22 4.00
CA ASP A 33 -20.88 5.98 2.87
C ASP A 33 -19.33 6.03 2.82
N GLU A 34 -18.60 5.45 3.78
CA GLU A 34 -17.13 5.50 3.73
C GLU A 34 -16.55 4.28 2.99
N GLN A 35 -15.29 4.35 2.57
CA GLN A 35 -14.61 3.19 1.98
C GLN A 35 -14.19 2.18 3.06
N PRO A 36 -14.29 0.86 2.79
CA PRO A 36 -13.84 -0.16 3.72
C PRO A 36 -12.33 -0.04 3.99
N VAL A 37 -11.93 -0.39 5.21
CA VAL A 37 -10.51 -0.45 5.58
C VAL A 37 -10.06 -1.89 5.52
N PHE A 38 -8.98 -2.14 4.80
CA PHE A 38 -8.30 -3.44 4.75
C PHE A 38 -7.08 -3.43 5.64
N ARG A 39 -6.90 -4.52 6.37
CA ARG A 39 -5.70 -4.78 7.16
C ARG A 39 -5.11 -6.11 6.71
N LEU A 40 -3.85 -6.14 6.31
CA LEU A 40 -3.13 -7.36 6.01
C LEU A 40 -2.01 -7.53 7.03
N THR A 41 -1.88 -8.74 7.58
CA THR A 41 -0.77 -9.13 8.46
C THR A 41 -0.08 -10.36 7.90
N MET A 42 1.25 -10.41 7.96
CA MET A 42 2.01 -11.60 7.61
C MET A 42 3.39 -11.63 8.30
N GLU A 43 3.98 -12.83 8.37
CA GLU A 43 5.31 -13.06 8.92
C GLU A 43 6.21 -13.67 7.84
N VAL A 44 7.15 -12.88 7.35
CA VAL A 44 8.03 -13.23 6.24
C VAL A 44 9.38 -13.70 6.80
N GLU A 45 9.63 -14.99 6.76
CA GLU A 45 10.92 -15.56 7.17
C GLU A 45 12.00 -15.31 6.11
N GLY A 46 13.23 -15.07 6.56
CA GLY A 46 14.40 -14.93 5.70
C GLY A 46 14.51 -13.59 4.97
N VAL A 47 13.61 -12.63 5.22
CA VAL A 47 13.65 -11.28 4.64
C VAL A 47 13.64 -10.25 5.78
N ALA A 48 14.68 -9.44 5.86
CA ALA A 48 14.80 -8.37 6.85
C ALA A 48 13.91 -7.16 6.50
N PRO A 49 13.45 -6.36 7.48
CA PRO A 49 12.56 -5.23 7.24
C PRO A 49 13.09 -4.23 6.21
N PHE A 50 14.40 -3.95 6.25
CA PHE A 50 15.03 -3.01 5.32
C PHE A 50 14.96 -3.47 3.86
N GLN A 51 14.98 -4.78 3.59
CA GLN A 51 14.92 -5.33 2.23
C GLN A 51 13.55 -5.11 1.60
N ILE A 52 12.48 -5.16 2.41
CA ILE A 52 11.13 -4.83 1.95
C ILE A 52 10.99 -3.30 1.86
N ALA A 53 11.47 -2.57 2.85
CA ALA A 53 11.38 -1.12 2.89
C ALA A 53 12.06 -0.49 1.67
N SER A 54 13.26 -0.97 1.31
CA SER A 54 14.04 -0.44 0.20
C SER A 54 13.28 -0.47 -1.12
N LEU A 55 12.40 -1.45 -1.37
CA LEU A 55 11.57 -1.49 -2.58
C LEU A 55 10.65 -0.27 -2.73
N PHE A 56 10.27 0.33 -1.61
CA PHE A 56 9.50 1.56 -1.61
C PHE A 56 10.39 2.81 -1.66
N SER A 57 11.71 2.72 -1.82
CA SER A 57 12.60 3.89 -1.81
C SER A 57 12.37 4.78 -3.03
N ASP A 58 12.74 6.05 -2.95
CA ASP A 58 12.58 6.95 -4.11
C ASP A 58 13.42 6.48 -5.30
N GLU A 59 14.59 5.88 -5.04
CA GLU A 59 15.49 5.32 -6.05
C GLU A 59 14.84 4.12 -6.76
N ASN A 60 14.34 3.14 -5.99
CA ASN A 60 13.74 1.94 -6.57
C ASN A 60 12.42 2.21 -7.28
N ILE A 61 11.61 3.15 -6.80
CA ILE A 61 10.39 3.57 -7.49
C ILE A 61 10.73 4.17 -8.87
N LYS A 62 11.83 4.92 -8.98
CA LYS A 62 12.28 5.56 -10.23
C LYS A 62 12.90 4.55 -11.20
N GLU A 63 13.68 3.59 -10.71
CA GLU A 63 14.48 2.68 -11.55
C GLU A 63 13.71 1.41 -11.98
N GLU A 64 12.79 0.91 -11.17
CA GLU A 64 12.12 -0.38 -11.39
C GLU A 64 10.59 -0.31 -11.24
N PRO A 65 9.87 0.48 -12.07
CA PRO A 65 8.42 0.71 -11.91
C PRO A 65 7.55 -0.55 -12.04
N ASP A 66 8.12 -1.67 -12.48
CA ASP A 66 7.45 -2.96 -12.66
C ASP A 66 7.28 -3.73 -11.32
N TRP A 67 7.67 -3.15 -10.18
CA TRP A 67 7.48 -3.71 -8.84
C TRP A 67 6.01 -3.99 -8.49
N CYS A 68 5.08 -3.40 -9.23
CA CYS A 68 3.66 -3.72 -9.20
C CYS A 68 3.22 -4.12 -10.62
N GLU A 69 2.72 -5.34 -10.80
CA GLU A 69 2.32 -5.89 -12.11
C GLU A 69 1.34 -4.97 -12.89
N ASN A 70 0.50 -4.24 -12.15
CA ASN A 70 -0.48 -3.33 -12.74
C ASN A 70 0.01 -1.88 -12.80
N CYS A 71 1.22 -1.56 -12.35
CA CYS A 71 1.77 -0.21 -12.42
C CYS A 71 2.25 0.07 -13.85
N ILE A 72 1.61 1.03 -14.51
CA ILE A 72 2.03 1.54 -15.81
C ILE A 72 3.19 2.52 -15.64
N SER A 73 3.09 3.42 -14.65
CA SER A 73 4.14 4.38 -14.32
C SER A 73 4.02 4.84 -12.88
N CYS A 74 5.15 5.14 -12.24
CA CYS A 74 5.21 5.79 -10.94
C CYS A 74 6.28 6.88 -10.97
N GLU A 75 5.88 8.13 -10.75
CA GLU A 75 6.75 9.29 -10.95
C GLU A 75 6.71 10.20 -9.74
N CYS A 76 7.87 10.64 -9.25
CA CYS A 76 7.95 11.70 -8.25
C CYS A 76 7.69 13.04 -8.95
N ILE A 77 6.54 13.66 -8.70
CA ILE A 77 6.09 14.88 -9.38
C ILE A 77 6.32 16.14 -8.56
N PHE A 78 6.59 16.00 -7.25
CA PHE A 78 6.95 17.11 -6.38
C PHE A 78 7.81 16.60 -5.23
N GLU A 79 8.92 17.28 -4.96
CA GLU A 79 9.82 16.98 -3.85
C GLU A 79 9.70 18.08 -2.79
N ASP A 80 9.38 17.68 -1.56
CA ASP A 80 9.42 18.55 -0.39
C ASP A 80 10.33 17.96 0.68
N LYS A 81 10.83 18.82 1.56
CA LYS A 81 11.74 18.45 2.66
C LYS A 81 11.16 17.36 3.55
N HIS A 82 9.83 17.28 3.67
CA HIS A 82 9.15 16.38 4.59
C HIS A 82 8.44 15.22 3.92
N CYS A 83 8.11 15.34 2.63
CA CYS A 83 7.45 14.29 1.87
C CYS A 83 7.65 14.50 0.36
N ASN A 84 7.56 13.42 -0.40
CA ASN A 84 7.54 13.47 -1.85
C ASN A 84 6.14 13.13 -2.34
N ILE A 85 5.67 13.79 -3.40
CA ILE A 85 4.38 13.48 -4.02
C ILE A 85 4.63 12.65 -5.28
N TYR A 86 3.96 11.51 -5.34
CA TYR A 86 4.05 10.56 -6.42
C TYR A 86 2.77 10.54 -7.23
N ARG A 87 2.90 10.47 -8.54
CA ARG A 87 1.82 10.09 -9.47
C ARG A 87 2.01 8.63 -9.86
N THR A 88 1.07 7.78 -9.46
CA THR A 88 1.05 6.37 -9.83
C THR A 88 -0.10 6.12 -10.79
N LEU A 89 0.20 5.65 -12.00
CA LEU A 89 -0.78 5.22 -12.98
C LEU A 89 -0.84 3.70 -12.97
N ILE A 90 -2.03 3.14 -12.76
CA ILE A 90 -2.25 1.70 -12.77
C ILE A 90 -3.20 1.28 -13.89
N ASP A 91 -2.87 0.16 -14.52
CA ASP A 91 -3.76 -0.59 -15.39
C ASP A 91 -4.84 -1.27 -14.54
N CYS A 92 -6.06 -1.27 -15.06
CA CYS A 92 -7.20 -1.90 -14.41
C CYS A 92 -7.95 -2.72 -15.45
N GLU A 93 -7.66 -4.01 -15.49
CA GLU A 93 -8.35 -4.93 -16.38
C GLU A 93 -9.88 -4.75 -16.25
N PHE A 94 -10.56 -4.49 -17.36
CA PHE A 94 -12.01 -4.26 -17.49
C PHE A 94 -12.55 -2.89 -17.04
N LEU A 95 -11.69 -1.94 -16.72
CA LEU A 95 -12.09 -0.59 -16.32
C LEU A 95 -11.13 0.45 -16.91
N SER A 96 -11.49 1.73 -16.84
CA SER A 96 -10.52 2.79 -17.14
C SER A 96 -9.32 2.72 -16.19
N ASN A 97 -8.15 3.09 -16.66
CA ASN A 97 -6.94 3.17 -15.83
C ASN A 97 -7.17 4.11 -14.64
N ARG A 98 -6.48 3.84 -13.53
CA ARG A 98 -6.53 4.70 -12.34
C ARG A 98 -5.24 5.44 -12.17
N GLU A 99 -5.34 6.70 -11.75
CA GLU A 99 -4.20 7.40 -11.20
C GLU A 99 -4.40 7.70 -9.72
N PHE A 100 -3.31 7.65 -8.97
CA PHE A 100 -3.25 8.10 -7.58
C PHE A 100 -2.17 9.18 -7.48
N ILE A 101 -2.47 10.26 -6.78
CA ILE A 101 -1.52 11.33 -6.48
C ILE A 101 -1.34 11.37 -4.97
N ASP A 102 -0.25 10.80 -4.48
CA ASP A 102 -0.05 10.55 -3.05
C ASP A 102 1.21 11.20 -2.52
N ARG A 103 1.10 11.82 -1.35
CA ARG A 103 2.24 12.11 -0.47
C ARG A 103 2.76 10.81 0.12
N LYS A 104 4.04 10.57 -0.07
CA LYS A 104 4.78 9.49 0.54
C LYS A 104 5.55 10.01 1.76
N TYR A 105 5.31 9.36 2.89
CA TYR A 105 6.09 9.51 4.11
C TYR A 105 6.88 8.25 4.38
N TRP A 106 8.11 8.42 4.83
CA TRP A 106 8.99 7.32 5.20
C TRP A 106 9.65 7.62 6.54
N LYS A 107 9.72 6.61 7.41
CA LYS A 107 10.51 6.69 8.64
C LYS A 107 11.17 5.35 8.96
N HIS A 108 12.45 5.40 9.35
CA HIS A 108 13.15 4.32 10.04
C HIS A 108 13.23 4.65 11.53
N ASP A 109 12.88 3.69 12.38
CA ASP A 109 13.11 3.74 13.82
C ASP A 109 14.32 2.87 14.17
N PRO A 110 15.50 3.46 14.44
CA PRO A 110 16.73 2.70 14.68
C PRO A 110 16.73 1.92 16.00
N LEU A 111 15.84 2.23 16.94
CA LEU A 111 15.77 1.51 18.22
C LEU A 111 15.09 0.14 18.07
N THR A 112 14.10 0.07 17.17
CA THR A 112 13.28 -1.12 16.94
C THR A 112 13.55 -1.78 15.58
N ASP A 113 14.50 -1.21 14.83
CA ASP A 113 14.78 -1.51 13.42
C ASP A 113 13.51 -1.63 12.56
N SER A 114 12.55 -0.73 12.83
CA SER A 114 11.24 -0.75 12.19
C SER A 114 11.14 0.31 11.11
N TYR A 115 10.45 -0.02 10.03
CA TYR A 115 10.23 0.87 8.90
C TYR A 115 8.74 1.17 8.73
N TYR A 116 8.43 2.42 8.47
CA TYR A 116 7.08 2.94 8.31
C TYR A 116 7.02 3.67 6.97
N VAL A 117 6.24 3.17 6.03
CA VAL A 117 5.99 3.82 4.74
C VAL A 117 4.50 4.13 4.66
N MET A 118 4.14 5.35 4.32
CA MET A 118 2.74 5.78 4.24
C MET A 118 2.49 6.58 2.97
N PHE A 119 1.40 6.27 2.30
CA PHE A 119 0.85 7.00 1.17
C PHE A 119 -0.51 7.58 1.56
N VAL A 120 -0.68 8.88 1.33
CA VAL A 120 -1.94 9.60 1.56
C VAL A 120 -2.16 10.54 0.39
N SER A 121 -3.39 10.63 -0.09
CA SER A 121 -3.77 11.51 -1.20
C SER A 121 -3.30 12.95 -0.95
N ALA A 122 -2.80 13.57 -2.02
CA ALA A 122 -2.29 14.94 -2.05
C ALA A 122 -3.28 15.93 -2.67
N ASP A 123 -4.59 15.62 -2.66
CA ASP A 123 -5.65 16.44 -3.28
C ASP A 123 -5.73 17.87 -2.72
N ASP A 124 -5.12 18.10 -1.55
CA ASP A 124 -5.01 19.40 -0.89
C ASP A 124 -3.80 20.23 -1.37
N HIS A 125 -2.96 19.71 -2.28
CA HIS A 125 -1.80 20.43 -2.80
C HIS A 125 -2.14 21.22 -4.09
N PRO A 126 -2.34 22.55 -4.02
CA PRO A 126 -2.94 23.32 -5.12
C PRO A 126 -2.11 23.35 -6.40
N ASP A 127 -0.78 23.48 -6.30
CA ASP A 127 0.07 23.51 -7.50
C ASP A 127 0.07 22.18 -8.24
N VAL A 128 0.18 21.06 -7.52
CA VAL A 128 0.09 19.71 -8.09
C VAL A 128 -1.28 19.48 -8.73
N MET A 129 -2.38 19.87 -8.08
CA MET A 129 -3.72 19.70 -8.66
C MET A 129 -3.95 20.58 -9.90
N ARG A 130 -3.30 21.74 -9.98
CA ARG A 130 -3.31 22.59 -11.17
C ARG A 130 -2.54 21.96 -12.33
N ASP A 131 -1.36 21.42 -12.05
CA ASP A 131 -0.45 20.90 -13.08
C ASP A 131 -0.84 19.48 -13.53
N TYR A 132 -1.54 18.74 -12.65
CA TYR A 132 -2.10 17.42 -12.90
C TYR A 132 -3.62 17.44 -12.63
N PRO A 133 -4.44 18.06 -13.50
CA PRO A 133 -5.89 18.04 -13.37
C PRO A 133 -6.46 16.65 -13.69
N GLU A 134 -7.68 16.37 -13.24
CA GLU A 134 -8.40 15.13 -13.62
C GLU A 134 -8.57 15.05 -15.14
N ASN A 135 -8.50 13.83 -15.69
CA ASN A 135 -8.58 13.56 -17.13
C ASN A 135 -9.70 12.56 -17.41
N ASP A 136 -10.52 12.80 -18.43
CA ASP A 136 -11.63 11.92 -18.81
C ASP A 136 -11.19 10.47 -19.17
N ASN A 137 -9.93 10.27 -19.54
CA ASN A 137 -9.39 8.96 -19.92
C ASN A 137 -8.84 8.15 -18.73
N VAL A 138 -8.61 8.77 -17.57
CA VAL A 138 -8.00 8.15 -16.39
C VAL A 138 -8.78 8.56 -15.16
N VAL A 139 -9.31 7.58 -14.43
CA VAL A 139 -10.08 7.86 -13.21
C VAL A 139 -9.12 8.15 -12.05
N ARG A 140 -9.28 9.29 -11.38
CA ARG A 140 -8.50 9.58 -10.18
C ARG A 140 -9.02 8.80 -8.99
N GLY A 141 -8.18 7.95 -8.44
CA GLY A 141 -8.38 7.30 -7.15
C GLY A 141 -7.86 8.17 -6.02
N LYS A 142 -8.30 7.87 -4.80
CA LYS A 142 -7.93 8.56 -3.58
C LYS A 142 -7.48 7.56 -2.52
N ASN A 143 -6.23 7.67 -2.08
CA ASN A 143 -5.75 6.92 -0.92
C ASN A 143 -6.00 7.76 0.34
N TYR A 144 -7.03 7.43 1.11
CA TYR A 144 -7.25 8.06 2.41
C TYR A 144 -6.12 7.68 3.37
N GLN A 145 -5.69 6.42 3.32
CA GLN A 145 -4.55 5.93 4.06
C GLN A 145 -4.03 4.64 3.42
N SER A 146 -2.74 4.56 3.09
CA SER A 146 -2.07 3.28 2.82
C SER A 146 -0.75 3.23 3.57
N SER A 147 -0.69 2.43 4.64
CA SER A 147 0.46 2.35 5.54
C SER A 147 1.06 0.96 5.54
N TYR A 148 2.37 0.89 5.38
CA TYR A 148 3.21 -0.30 5.48
C TYR A 148 4.07 -0.19 6.74
N ILE A 149 3.92 -1.14 7.64
CA ILE A 149 4.66 -1.22 8.91
C ILE A 149 5.45 -2.52 8.88
N LEU A 150 6.77 -2.38 8.90
CA LEU A 150 7.73 -3.48 8.77
C LEU A 150 8.55 -3.54 10.05
N ARG A 151 8.53 -4.67 10.74
CA ARG A 151 9.28 -4.87 11.99
C ARG A 151 10.03 -6.20 11.95
N PRO A 152 11.14 -6.34 12.69
CA PRO A 152 11.77 -7.65 12.88
C PRO A 152 10.78 -8.67 13.51
N LEU A 153 11.04 -9.97 13.33
CA LEU A 153 10.34 -11.01 14.09
C LEU A 153 10.76 -10.96 15.57
N ASP A 154 9.80 -11.14 16.49
CA ASP A 154 10.04 -11.07 17.94
C ASP A 154 10.80 -12.29 18.51
N ASP A 155 10.89 -13.37 17.74
CA ASP A 155 11.50 -14.64 18.16
C ASP A 155 13.01 -14.73 17.88
N GLY A 156 13.61 -13.62 17.41
CA GLY A 156 15.04 -13.53 17.10
C GLY A 156 15.45 -14.19 15.79
N ARG A 157 14.53 -14.77 15.02
CA ARG A 157 14.81 -15.23 13.66
C ARG A 157 14.93 -14.05 12.70
N THR A 158 15.73 -14.22 11.65
CA THR A 158 15.73 -13.27 10.53
C THR A 158 14.40 -13.33 9.82
N GLY A 159 13.66 -12.23 9.84
CA GLY A 159 12.39 -12.09 9.14
C GLY A 159 11.72 -10.76 9.43
N THR A 160 10.54 -10.58 8.83
CA THR A 160 9.74 -9.36 8.93
C THR A 160 8.31 -9.69 9.35
N LYS A 161 7.83 -9.05 10.42
CA LYS A 161 6.41 -8.82 10.66
C LYS A 161 5.96 -7.67 9.80
N PHE A 162 5.03 -7.96 8.91
CA PHE A 162 4.49 -7.00 7.96
C PHE A 162 3.02 -6.73 8.29
N LEU A 163 2.70 -5.45 8.43
CA LEU A 163 1.35 -4.95 8.60
C LEU A 163 1.06 -3.90 7.52
N LEU A 164 0.04 -4.15 6.70
CA LEU A 164 -0.54 -3.16 5.78
C LEU A 164 -1.90 -2.72 6.30
N ILE A 165 -2.15 -1.43 6.28
CA ILE A 165 -3.47 -0.82 6.47
C ILE A 165 -3.77 0.00 5.22
N ASN A 166 -4.85 -0.32 4.51
CA ASN A 166 -5.23 0.35 3.28
C ASN A 166 -6.71 0.76 3.32
N GLN A 167 -6.96 2.03 3.01
CA GLN A 167 -8.26 2.61 2.80
C GLN A 167 -8.18 3.50 1.55
N SER A 168 -8.74 3.00 0.46
CA SER A 168 -8.62 3.62 -0.85
C SER A 168 -9.96 3.63 -1.57
N GLU A 169 -10.22 4.72 -2.29
CA GLU A 169 -11.30 4.86 -3.25
C GLU A 169 -10.72 4.81 -4.66
N PHE A 170 -11.26 3.95 -5.52
CA PHE A 170 -10.79 3.84 -6.90
C PHE A 170 -11.42 4.87 -7.86
N GLY A 171 -12.36 5.68 -7.35
CA GLY A 171 -13.14 6.63 -8.11
C GLY A 171 -14.06 5.99 -9.15
N GLY A 172 -14.93 6.82 -9.74
CA GLY A 172 -15.83 6.40 -10.82
C GLY A 172 -16.84 5.32 -10.44
N SER A 173 -17.48 4.74 -11.45
CA SER A 173 -18.46 3.66 -11.26
C SER A 173 -17.76 2.30 -11.30
N VAL A 174 -17.34 1.80 -10.14
CA VAL A 174 -16.78 0.44 -10.00
C VAL A 174 -17.88 -0.53 -9.59
N PRO A 175 -18.23 -1.54 -10.40
CA PRO A 175 -19.18 -2.56 -9.99
C PRO A 175 -18.73 -3.28 -8.72
N ASN A 176 -19.64 -3.51 -7.77
CA ASN A 176 -19.34 -4.15 -6.48
C ASN A 176 -18.64 -5.51 -6.60
N TRP A 177 -18.93 -6.28 -7.66
CA TRP A 177 -18.27 -7.56 -7.90
C TRP A 177 -16.78 -7.40 -8.24
N ILE A 178 -16.41 -6.27 -8.85
CA ILE A 178 -15.03 -5.89 -9.13
C ILE A 178 -14.33 -5.50 -7.84
N VAL A 179 -14.93 -4.62 -7.02
CA VAL A 179 -14.38 -4.26 -5.70
C VAL A 179 -14.05 -5.51 -4.88
N LYS A 180 -14.97 -6.47 -4.79
CA LYS A 180 -14.73 -7.74 -4.08
C LYS A 180 -13.64 -8.61 -4.70
N ARG A 181 -13.49 -8.59 -6.03
CA ARG A 181 -12.48 -9.37 -6.76
C ARG A 181 -11.09 -8.75 -6.62
N PHE A 182 -10.99 -7.43 -6.50
CA PHE A 182 -9.74 -6.70 -6.44
C PHE A 182 -9.11 -6.63 -5.04
N THR A 183 -9.84 -6.98 -3.97
CA THR A 183 -9.37 -6.75 -2.60
C THR A 183 -8.60 -7.91 -1.95
N THR A 184 -8.86 -9.17 -2.29
CA THR A 184 -8.21 -10.32 -1.59
C THR A 184 -7.14 -11.01 -2.43
N LYS A 185 -7.51 -11.51 -3.63
CA LYS A 185 -6.57 -12.25 -4.48
C LYS A 185 -5.46 -11.35 -5.06
N PRO A 186 -5.75 -10.18 -5.65
CA PRO A 186 -4.69 -9.30 -6.16
C PRO A 186 -3.80 -8.77 -5.05
N LEU A 187 -4.37 -8.43 -3.88
CA LEU A 187 -3.58 -7.99 -2.73
C LEU A 187 -2.61 -9.09 -2.25
N SER A 188 -3.07 -10.34 -2.14
CA SER A 188 -2.20 -11.47 -1.81
C SER A 188 -1.09 -11.67 -2.85
N LYS A 189 -1.42 -11.60 -4.15
CA LYS A 189 -0.44 -11.74 -5.25
C LYS A 189 0.61 -10.63 -5.20
N PHE A 190 0.17 -9.39 -5.11
CA PHE A 190 1.02 -8.21 -4.97
C PHE A 190 1.98 -8.33 -3.77
N MET A 191 1.48 -8.79 -2.63
CA MET A 191 2.32 -9.02 -1.46
C MET A 191 3.40 -10.09 -1.68
N MET A 192 3.06 -11.18 -2.37
CA MET A 192 4.04 -12.22 -2.69
C MET A 192 5.10 -11.72 -3.69
N GLU A 193 4.73 -10.84 -4.62
CA GLU A 193 5.66 -10.22 -5.56
C GLU A 193 6.67 -9.31 -4.84
N ILE A 194 6.19 -8.44 -3.93
CA ILE A 194 7.05 -7.63 -3.07
C ILE A 194 8.05 -8.51 -2.31
N ILE A 195 7.57 -9.59 -1.69
CA ILE A 195 8.45 -10.49 -0.91
C ILE A 195 9.48 -11.19 -1.78
N ASN A 196 9.06 -11.66 -2.95
CA ASN A 196 9.98 -12.34 -3.87
C ASN A 196 11.05 -11.38 -4.39
N ARG A 197 10.71 -10.11 -4.64
CA ARG A 197 11.67 -9.07 -5.02
C ARG A 197 12.60 -8.72 -3.86
N ALA A 198 12.07 -8.57 -2.64
CA ALA A 198 12.88 -8.24 -1.46
C ALA A 198 13.96 -9.30 -1.16
N LYS A 199 13.74 -10.57 -1.55
CA LYS A 199 14.74 -11.64 -1.43
C LYS A 199 15.94 -11.48 -2.38
N LEU A 200 15.84 -10.61 -3.39
CA LEU A 200 16.90 -10.36 -4.37
C LEU A 200 17.80 -9.18 -4.00
N VAL A 201 17.38 -8.36 -3.03
CA VAL A 201 18.13 -7.22 -2.46
C VAL A 201 19.12 -7.73 -1.42
#